data_AF-A0A924J0U8-F1
#
_entry.id   AF-A0A924J0U8-F1
#
_cell.length_a   1.000
_cell.length_b   1.000
_cell.length_c   1.000
_cell.angle_alpha   90.00
_cell.angle_beta   90.00
_cell.angle_gamma   90.00
#
_symmetry.space_group_name_H-M   'P 1'
#
loop_
_entity.id
_entity.type
_entity.pdbx_description
1 polymer ?
#
loop_
_entity_poly.entity_id
_entity_poly.type
_entity_poly.pdbx_seq_one_letter_code
_entity_poly.pdbx_strand_id
1 'polypeptide(L)'
;ISASFGKYGKITRENIMFINDFQDKYGILLDPIYTGKMIQKLFELVDENYFESGTKILAFHTGGLQGIEGANVMLKKKNKIGIKS
;
A
#
# COMPACT_ATOMS: atom_id res chain seq x y z
N ILE A 1 -7.53 4.86 13.98
CA ILE A 1 -7.13 3.80 13.01
C ILE A 1 -5.66 3.99 12.70
N SER A 2 -4.80 3.00 12.95
CA SER A 2 -3.37 3.08 12.62
C SER A 2 -3.06 2.20 11.42
N ALA A 3 -2.44 2.77 10.37
CA ALA A 3 -1.99 2.05 9.18
C ALA A 3 -0.51 1.63 9.26
N SER A 4 0.20 1.91 10.36
CA SER A 4 1.63 1.67 10.46
C SER A 4 2.02 0.20 10.65
N PHE A 5 1.04 -0.70 10.85
CA PHE A 5 1.26 -2.10 11.25
C PHE A 5 2.27 -2.22 12.41
N GLY A 6 2.25 -1.24 13.32
CA GLY A 6 3.11 -1.19 14.51
C GLY A 6 4.58 -0.81 14.27
N LYS A 7 5.03 -0.58 13.02
CA LYS A 7 6.42 -0.17 12.72
C LYS A 7 6.51 0.75 11.49
N TYR A 8 7.10 1.93 11.68
CA TYR A 8 7.47 2.83 10.57
C TYR A 8 8.45 2.14 9.60
N GLY A 9 8.28 2.37 8.30
CA GLY A 9 9.20 1.89 7.27
C GLY A 9 9.22 0.37 6.99
N LYS A 10 8.45 -0.45 7.73
CA LYS A 10 8.41 -1.89 7.46
C LYS A 10 7.58 -2.19 6.21
N ILE A 11 8.20 -2.80 5.21
CA ILE A 11 7.55 -3.31 3.98
C ILE A 11 7.35 -4.82 4.16
N THR A 12 6.09 -5.27 4.10
CA THR A 12 5.72 -6.68 4.22
C THR A 12 5.37 -7.29 2.86
N ARG A 13 5.27 -8.62 2.79
CA ARG A 13 4.89 -9.30 1.54
C ARG A 13 3.47 -8.93 1.14
N GLU A 14 2.57 -8.86 2.11
CA GLU A 14 1.16 -8.54 1.95
C GLU A 14 1.00 -7.11 1.42
N ASN A 15 1.80 -6.18 1.94
CA ASN A 15 1.85 -4.80 1.44
C ASN A 15 2.29 -4.75 -0.03
N ILE A 16 3.33 -5.50 -0.42
CA ILE A 16 3.82 -5.55 -1.81
C ILE A 16 2.77 -6.17 -2.74
N MET A 17 2.14 -7.27 -2.32
CA MET A 17 1.08 -7.91 -3.08
C MET A 17 -0.10 -6.97 -3.28
N PHE A 18 -0.56 -6.31 -2.22
CA PHE A 18 -1.63 -5.33 -2.32
C PHE A 18 -1.30 -4.21 -3.31
N ILE A 19 -0.10 -3.64 -3.25
CA ILE A 19 0.30 -2.55 -4.16
C ILE A 19 0.30 -3.03 -5.61
N ASN A 20 0.85 -4.22 -5.88
CA ASN A 20 0.88 -4.79 -7.23
C ASN A 20 -0.52 -5.07 -7.76
N ASP A 21 -1.38 -5.69 -6.95
CA ASP A 21 -2.76 -6.02 -7.34
C ASP A 21 -3.59 -4.74 -7.53
N PHE A 22 -3.36 -3.72 -6.70
CA PHE A 22 -4.01 -2.42 -6.81
C PHE A 22 -3.59 -1.69 -8.09
N GLN A 23 -2.31 -1.71 -8.44
CA GLN A 23 -1.82 -1.17 -9.71
C GLN A 23 -2.41 -1.92 -10.90
N ASP A 24 -2.40 -3.26 -10.87
CA ASP A 24 -2.94 -4.09 -11.96
C ASP A 24 -4.45 -3.83 -12.16
N LYS A 25 -5.20 -3.59 -11.07
CA LYS A 25 -6.65 -3.36 -11.11
C LYS A 25 -7.07 -1.92 -11.45
N TYR A 26 -6.36 -0.92 -10.92
CA TYR A 26 -6.77 0.48 -10.98
C TYR A 26 -5.83 1.37 -11.81
N GLY A 27 -4.66 0.89 -12.21
CA GLY A 27 -3.67 1.67 -12.94
C GLY A 27 -2.97 2.74 -12.09
N ILE A 28 -3.08 2.68 -10.77
CA ILE A 28 -2.53 3.67 -9.84
C ILE A 28 -1.43 2.99 -9.01
N LEU A 29 -0.19 3.47 -9.15
CA LEU A 29 0.93 2.99 -8.35
C LEU A 29 0.91 3.64 -6.96
N LEU A 30 1.26 2.87 -5.93
CA LEU A 30 1.30 3.33 -4.54
C LEU A 30 2.70 3.12 -3.95
N ASP A 31 3.12 4.00 -3.04
CA ASP A 31 4.39 3.84 -2.34
C ASP A 31 4.27 2.84 -1.17
N PRO A 32 5.31 2.05 -0.87
CA PRO A 32 5.25 1.01 0.16
C PRO A 32 5.37 1.51 1.60
N ILE A 33 5.63 2.80 1.82
CA ILE A 33 5.84 3.38 3.14
C ILE A 33 4.56 4.02 3.67
N TYR A 34 3.82 4.73 2.82
CA TYR A 34 2.66 5.55 3.22
C TYR A 34 1.39 5.20 2.46
N THR A 35 1.28 5.61 1.19
CA THR A 35 0.04 5.54 0.42
C THR A 35 -0.43 4.10 0.20
N GLY A 36 0.50 3.16 0.00
CA GLY A 36 0.20 1.73 -0.04
C GLY A 36 -0.47 1.23 1.24
N LYS A 37 0.07 1.57 2.40
CA LYS A 37 -0.49 1.17 3.70
C LYS A 37 -1.82 1.85 4.01
N MET A 38 -1.92 3.14 3.68
CA MET A 38 -3.15 3.91 3.87
C MET A 38 -4.30 3.31 3.05
N ILE A 39 -4.07 3.07 1.76
CA ILE A 39 -5.09 2.51 0.87
C ILE A 39 -5.39 1.05 1.23
N GLN A 40 -4.38 0.25 1.60
CA GLN A 40 -4.59 -1.10 2.13
C GLN A 40 -5.51 -1.08 3.35
N LYS A 41 -5.22 -0.21 4.34
CA LYS A 41 -6.07 -0.12 5.54
C LYS A 41 -7.46 0.40 5.23
N LEU A 42 -7.59 1.28 4.24
CA LEU A 42 -8.91 1.75 3.79
C LEU A 42 -9.76 0.60 3.23
N PHE A 43 -9.18 -0.27 2.41
CA PHE A 43 -9.88 -1.44 1.87
C PHE A 43 -10.27 -2.44 2.98
N GLU A 44 -9.37 -2.70 3.94
CA GLU A 44 -9.69 -3.52 5.11
C GLU A 44 -10.90 -2.98 5.89
N LEU A 45 -10.97 -1.66 6.11
CA LEU A 45 -12.10 -1.06 6.81
C LEU A 45 -13.41 -1.16 6.02
N VAL A 46 -13.35 -1.08 4.69
CA VAL A 46 -14.52 -1.30 3.83
C VAL A 46 -15.00 -2.75 3.97
N ASP A 47 -14.09 -3.73 3.92
CA ASP A 47 -14.41 -5.15 4.07
C ASP A 47 -14.94 -5.50 5.48
N GLU A 48 -14.47 -4.78 6.51
CA GLU A 48 -14.95 -4.89 7.89
C GLU A 48 -16.33 -4.22 8.12
N ASN A 49 -16.98 -3.67 7.08
CA ASN A 49 -18.21 -2.88 7.18
C ASN A 49 -18.09 -1.70 8.17
N TYR A 50 -16.90 -1.10 8.28
CA TYR A 50 -16.66 0.03 9.18
C TYR A 50 -17.42 1.29 8.77
N PHE A 51 -17.61 1.50 7.47
CA PHE A 51 -18.35 2.63 6.92
C PHE A 51 -19.77 2.21 6.57
N GLU A 52 -20.73 3.10 6.80
CA GLU A 52 -22.11 2.89 6.36
C GLU A 52 -22.21 2.77 4.84
N SER A 53 -23.16 1.97 4.36
CA SER A 53 -23.39 1.80 2.92
C SER A 53 -23.71 3.14 2.25
N GLY A 54 -23.09 3.39 1.10
CA GLY A 54 -23.23 4.67 0.37
C GLY A 54 -22.28 5.77 0.83
N THR A 55 -21.44 5.55 1.85
CA THR A 55 -20.40 6.52 2.25
C THR A 55 -19.46 6.83 1.08
N LYS A 56 -19.23 8.11 0.81
CA LYS A 56 -18.24 8.57 -0.17
C LYS A 56 -16.92 8.89 0.52
N ILE A 57 -15.84 8.28 0.06
CA ILE A 57 -14.51 8.42 0.66
C ILE A 57 -13.59 9.13 -0.32
N LEU A 58 -12.93 10.20 0.13
CA LEU A 58 -11.87 10.89 -0.61
C LEU A 58 -10.52 10.54 0.02
N ALA A 59 -9.64 9.90 -0.75
CA ALA A 59 -8.29 9.57 -0.35
C ALA A 59 -7.28 10.39 -1.15
N PHE A 60 -6.29 10.98 -0.48
CA PHE A 60 -5.23 11.76 -1.12
C PHE A 60 -4.01 10.90 -1.38
N HIS A 61 -3.70 10.64 -2.65
CA HIS A 61 -2.45 10.02 -3.06
C HIS A 61 -1.37 11.10 -3.19
N THR A 62 -0.57 11.28 -2.14
CA THR A 62 0.40 12.37 -2.03
C THR A 62 1.76 12.09 -2.69
N GLY A 63 1.88 11.00 -3.45
CA GLY A 63 3.12 10.60 -4.13
C GLY A 63 3.97 9.63 -3.30
N GLY A 64 5.30 9.85 -3.30
CA GLY A 64 6.28 8.97 -2.62
C GLY A 64 6.84 7.84 -3.49
N LEU A 65 6.44 7.79 -4.77
CA LEU A 65 6.81 6.74 -5.73
C LEU A 65 8.32 6.62 -5.95
N GLN A 66 9.07 7.72 -5.77
CA GLN A 66 10.54 7.70 -5.82
C GLN A 66 11.18 6.76 -4.79
N GLY A 67 10.47 6.37 -3.73
CA GLY A 67 10.95 5.40 -2.74
C GLY A 67 10.91 3.95 -3.22
N ILE A 68 10.25 3.64 -4.34
CA ILE A 68 10.05 2.27 -4.85
C ILE A 68 11.38 1.64 -5.27
N GLU A 69 12.24 2.40 -5.96
CA GLU A 69 13.54 1.88 -6.40
C GLU A 69 14.39 1.41 -5.22
N GLY A 70 14.55 2.26 -4.21
CA GLY A 70 15.29 1.92 -2.99
C GLY A 70 14.67 0.74 -2.22
N ALA A 71 13.34 0.67 -2.16
CA ALA A 71 12.62 -0.45 -1.58
C ALA A 71 12.91 -1.76 -2.34
N ASN A 72 12.84 -1.74 -3.67
CA ASN A 72 13.09 -2.91 -4.52
C ASN A 72 14.55 -3.39 -4.42
N VAL A 73 15.52 -2.49 -4.32
CA VAL A 73 16.93 -2.86 -4.04
C VAL A 73 17.04 -3.60 -2.71
N MET A 74 16.40 -3.10 -1.64
CA MET A 74 16.41 -3.76 -0.33
C MET A 74 15.68 -5.11 -0.34
N LEU A 75 14.57 -5.24 -1.06
CA LEU A 75 13.79 -6.47 -1.16
C LEU A 75 14.55 -7.55 -1.93
N LYS A 76 15.22 -7.17 -3.03
CA LYS A 76 16.08 -8.06 -3.81
C LYS A 76 17.23 -8.62 -2.99
N LYS A 77 17.91 -7.79 -2.18
CA LYS A 77 18.97 -8.24 -1.24
C LYS A 77 18.48 -9.27 -0.22
N LYS A 78 17.17 -9.31 0.05
CA LYS A 78 16.53 -10.22 0.99
C LYS A 78 15.81 -11.39 0.30
N ASN A 79 16.00 -11.59 -1.01
CA ASN A 79 15.30 -12.57 -1.84
C ASN A 79 13.77 -12.49 -1.71
N LYS A 80 13.23 -11.27 -1.63
CA LYS A 80 11.78 -11.00 -1.60
C LYS A 80 11.28 -10.49 -2.95
N ILE A 81 9.98 -10.68 -3.19
CA ILE A 81 9.30 -10.06 -4.35
C ILE A 81 9.39 -8.54 -4.29
N GLY A 82 9.42 -7.90 -5.45
CA GLY A 82 9.43 -6.44 -5.59
C GLY A 82 8.05 -5.89 -5.95
N ILE A 83 7.96 -4.56 -5.90
CA ILE A 83 6.83 -3.80 -6.42
C ILE A 83 7.05 -3.65 -7.93
N LYS A 84 6.01 -3.96 -8.72
CA LYS A 84 5.96 -3.72 -10.16
C LYS A 84 5.88 -2.21 -10.38
N SER A 85 6.66 -1.67 -11.32
CA SER A 85 6.69 -0.25 -11.66
C SER A 85 6.90 -0.08 -13.14
#